data_AF-A0A9E2W3V0-F1
#
_entry.id   AF-A0A9E2W3V0-F1
#
_cell.length_a   1.000
_cell.length_b   1.000
_cell.length_c   1.000
_cell.angle_alpha   90.00
_cell.angle_beta   90.00
_cell.angle_gamma   90.00
#
_symmetry.space_group_name_H-M   'P 1'
#
loop_
_entity.id
_entity.type
_entity.pdbx_description
1 polymer ?
#
loop_
_entity_poly.entity_id
_entity_poly.type
_entity_poly.pdbx_seq_one_letter_code
_entity_poly.pdbx_strand_id
1 'polypeptide(L)'
;MPVVDTDVPATPVAWAPPPACPDHSRSTVVRNGTYGKATPKPRQRYRCTPADGAKAHSFTPPLPRDHVHSGEEHCEHCDELRGIHRGETAVARRHSWSTRIVARGLEQLANGATYADVSRWALRVTGTKRSRIPPRPKATKRKGKKVSERSKESRNAWHIAADWVEAFSPVIYGPIDQDLRERALARRAEIDRLKARGEVVDRPQVVLVDEVPVWGRDLNRKKKMRRDAGYYVLALAELYWPDEELDDPFLVVAPPVVKLRLVRAMANTNAVSWRLLFDELGYAPDYVVADAGTGIGAAVRAHFDPKKTRFIPSLWHLAKTVEAALADTAGAMTVTTSGRTLIKPLADHVHQLSRGSGVLSSAATWTKWWDDLFAILKANQLPSEEVRKRRTNYEKAMARVIGDIAATPHIPVSTGGLETLIAKHISPMLAMRRTSFANIERTNLLFDLVVARNHDAFDNLGEVARLLRVDSEQHQGWSVPLRSIADPRPEGGVYSSLRDSTLLSTLAAQRGIQ
;
A
#
# COMPACT_ATOMS: atom_id res chain seq x y z
N MET A 1 -38.08 48.01 8.57
CA MET A 1 -38.09 48.06 10.05
C MET A 1 -37.17 46.96 10.57
N PRO A 2 -36.44 47.22 11.66
CA PRO A 2 -35.23 46.48 12.02
C PRO A 2 -35.58 45.18 12.75
N VAL A 3 -34.86 44.11 12.44
CA VAL A 3 -34.82 42.92 13.29
C VAL A 3 -33.92 43.29 14.46
N VAL A 4 -34.54 43.47 15.62
CA VAL A 4 -33.88 43.68 16.90
C VAL A 4 -33.20 42.36 17.27
N ASP A 5 -31.88 42.43 17.42
CA ASP A 5 -31.06 41.38 18.02
C ASP A 5 -31.44 41.29 19.50
N THR A 6 -32.21 40.28 19.90
CA THR A 6 -32.42 39.99 21.32
C THR A 6 -31.28 39.10 21.78
N ASP A 7 -30.25 39.76 22.33
CA ASP A 7 -29.29 39.16 23.26
C ASP A 7 -30.06 38.40 24.36
N VAL A 8 -30.11 37.08 24.25
CA VAL A 8 -30.50 36.22 25.36
C VAL A 8 -29.29 36.15 26.29
N PRO A 9 -29.35 36.70 27.52
CA PRO A 9 -28.25 36.56 28.46
C PRO A 9 -28.05 35.07 28.76
N ALA A 10 -26.82 34.60 28.60
CA ALA A 10 -26.42 33.26 28.98
C ALA A 10 -26.78 33.02 30.46
N THR A 11 -27.70 32.09 30.70
CA THR A 11 -28.05 31.62 32.04
C THR A 11 -26.76 31.13 32.71
N PRO A 12 -26.43 31.58 33.94
CA PRO A 12 -25.26 31.07 34.65
C PRO A 12 -25.41 29.56 34.84
N VAL A 13 -24.31 28.85 34.55
CA VAL A 13 -24.16 27.40 34.70
C VAL A 13 -24.74 26.95 36.03
N ALA A 14 -25.83 26.16 35.98
CA ALA A 14 -26.41 25.55 37.16
C ALA A 14 -25.35 24.70 37.87
N TRP A 15 -25.06 25.03 39.12
CA TRP A 15 -24.09 24.32 39.94
C TRP A 15 -24.63 22.94 40.28
N ALA A 16 -24.08 21.89 39.67
CA ALA A 16 -24.39 20.52 40.09
C ALA A 16 -24.03 20.35 41.58
N PRO A 17 -24.97 19.82 42.40
CA PRO A 17 -24.75 19.63 43.83
C PRO A 17 -23.55 18.69 44.07
N PRO A 18 -22.80 18.86 45.17
CA PRO A 18 -21.71 17.96 45.51
C PRO A 18 -22.23 16.53 45.72
N PRO A 19 -21.46 15.51 45.33
CA PRO A 19 -21.87 14.12 45.51
C PRO A 19 -21.94 13.75 46.98
N ALA A 20 -22.75 12.74 47.31
CA ALA A 20 -22.81 12.19 48.66
C ALA A 20 -21.44 11.63 49.08
N CYS A 21 -21.16 11.68 50.39
CA CYS A 21 -20.00 11.02 50.96
C CYS A 21 -20.18 9.49 50.88
N PRO A 22 -19.19 8.73 50.39
CA PRO A 22 -19.27 7.27 50.35
C PRO A 22 -19.36 6.64 51.75
N ASP A 23 -18.83 7.30 52.77
CA ASP A 23 -18.75 6.78 54.13
C ASP A 23 -19.90 7.25 55.04
N HIS A 24 -20.63 8.32 54.68
CA HIS A 24 -21.66 8.93 55.53
C HIS A 24 -22.91 9.34 54.74
N SER A 25 -24.02 8.66 54.99
CA SER A 25 -25.31 8.86 54.33
C SER A 25 -26.00 10.19 54.68
N ARG A 26 -25.68 10.77 55.84
CA ARG A 26 -26.14 12.10 56.27
C ARG A 26 -24.94 12.99 56.60
N SER A 27 -24.51 13.76 55.62
CA SER A 27 -23.35 14.64 55.74
C SER A 27 -23.50 15.92 54.93
N THR A 28 -22.88 17.01 55.41
CA THR A 28 -22.71 18.22 54.61
C THR A 28 -21.42 18.10 53.82
N VAL A 29 -21.55 18.00 52.49
CA VAL A 29 -20.39 17.90 51.59
C VAL A 29 -20.18 19.24 50.89
N VAL A 30 -18.96 19.76 50.95
CA VAL A 30 -18.56 21.00 50.27
C VAL A 30 -17.35 20.77 49.38
N ARG A 31 -17.22 21.57 48.31
CA ARG A 31 -16.05 21.53 47.42
C ARG A 31 -14.81 22.01 48.19
N ASN A 32 -13.73 21.23 48.17
CA ASN A 32 -12.52 21.48 48.96
C ASN A 32 -11.25 21.47 48.08
N GLY A 33 -11.24 22.33 47.06
CA GLY A 33 -10.12 22.50 46.14
C GLY A 33 -9.95 21.36 45.13
N THR A 34 -8.79 21.30 44.47
CA THR A 34 -8.46 20.28 43.47
C THR A 34 -7.10 19.62 43.75
N TYR A 35 -6.94 18.37 43.35
CA TYR A 35 -5.68 17.63 43.45
C TYR A 35 -5.16 17.22 42.06
N GLY A 36 -3.83 17.07 41.93
CA GLY A 36 -3.19 16.73 40.66
C GLY A 36 -3.04 17.92 39.70
N LYS A 37 -2.70 19.12 40.21
CA LYS A 37 -2.53 20.35 39.41
C LYS A 37 -1.53 20.23 38.25
N ALA A 38 -0.61 19.26 38.30
CA ALA A 38 0.33 18.96 37.22
C ALA A 38 -0.25 18.06 36.10
N THR A 39 -1.46 17.52 36.29
CA THR A 39 -2.15 16.70 35.29
C THR A 39 -3.06 17.58 34.41
N PRO A 40 -3.32 17.18 33.15
CA PRO A 40 -4.18 17.96 32.24
C PRO A 40 -5.62 18.17 32.72
N LYS A 41 -6.09 17.38 33.71
CA LYS A 41 -7.45 17.45 34.28
C LYS A 41 -7.37 17.34 35.81
N PRO A 42 -7.15 18.45 36.54
CA PRO A 42 -7.12 18.43 38.00
C PRO A 42 -8.47 17.96 38.57
N ARG A 43 -8.43 17.06 39.55
CA ARG A 43 -9.64 16.43 40.10
C ARG A 43 -10.23 17.26 41.23
N GLN A 44 -11.55 17.39 41.25
CA GLN A 44 -12.27 18.06 42.34
C GLN A 44 -12.20 17.23 43.62
N ARG A 45 -11.70 17.82 44.70
CA ARG A 45 -11.79 17.24 46.05
C ARG A 45 -13.01 17.79 46.76
N TYR A 46 -13.60 16.97 47.64
CA TYR A 46 -14.72 17.35 48.49
C TYR A 46 -14.34 17.12 49.95
N ARG A 47 -14.94 17.91 50.85
CA ARG A 47 -14.84 17.74 52.30
C ARG A 47 -16.21 17.36 52.82
N CYS A 48 -16.28 16.24 53.52
CA CYS A 48 -17.45 15.77 54.23
C CYS A 48 -17.38 16.22 55.69
N THR A 49 -18.47 16.82 56.18
CA THR A 49 -18.73 17.03 57.61
C THR A 49 -19.93 16.16 58.00
N PRO A 50 -19.70 15.01 58.66
CA PRO A 50 -20.77 14.11 59.10
C PRO A 50 -21.74 14.77 60.09
N ALA A 51 -23.03 14.45 59.99
CA ALA A 51 -24.05 14.97 60.92
C ALA A 51 -24.10 14.22 62.26
N ASP A 52 -23.47 13.04 62.32
CA ASP A 52 -23.38 12.16 63.50
C ASP A 52 -22.25 12.53 64.47
N GLY A 53 -21.49 13.58 64.18
CA GLY A 53 -20.35 14.03 64.99
C GLY A 53 -19.02 13.35 64.68
N ALA A 54 -18.97 12.46 63.69
CA ALA A 54 -17.72 11.84 63.25
C ALA A 54 -16.74 12.86 62.63
N LYS A 55 -15.45 12.50 62.58
CA LYS A 55 -14.38 13.40 62.13
C LYS A 55 -14.54 13.75 60.65
N ALA A 56 -14.55 15.05 60.36
CA ALA A 56 -14.57 15.54 58.98
C ALA A 56 -13.35 15.04 58.18
N HIS A 57 -13.59 14.55 56.98
CA HIS A 57 -12.55 14.02 56.09
C HIS A 57 -12.72 14.57 54.67
N SER A 58 -11.69 14.39 53.83
CA SER A 58 -11.74 14.77 52.42
C SER A 58 -11.75 13.53 51.54
N PHE A 59 -12.58 13.53 50.50
CA PHE A 59 -12.65 12.44 49.53
C PHE A 59 -12.65 12.99 48.11
N THR A 60 -12.38 12.10 47.16
CA THR A 60 -12.54 12.35 45.73
C THR A 60 -13.41 11.22 45.21
N PRO A 61 -14.49 11.49 44.46
CA PRO A 61 -15.35 10.43 43.94
C PRO A 61 -14.52 9.37 43.19
N PRO A 62 -14.85 8.07 43.34
CA PRO A 62 -14.19 7.02 42.57
C PRO A 62 -14.31 7.33 41.07
N LEU A 63 -13.32 6.92 40.30
CA LEU A 63 -13.45 7.04 38.85
C LEU A 63 -14.61 6.13 38.41
N PRO A 64 -15.37 6.49 37.37
CA PRO A 64 -16.38 5.60 36.77
C PRO A 64 -15.82 4.24 36.29
N ARG A 65 -14.52 3.98 36.44
CA ARG A 65 -13.82 2.75 36.06
C ARG A 65 -13.43 1.86 37.24
N ASP A 66 -13.56 2.29 38.49
CA ASP A 66 -13.17 1.47 39.66
C ASP A 66 -14.26 0.48 40.10
N HIS A 67 -15.41 0.45 39.42
CA HIS A 67 -16.54 -0.47 39.70
C HIS A 67 -16.71 -1.61 38.68
N VAL A 68 -15.79 -1.77 37.73
CA VAL A 68 -15.85 -2.89 36.79
C VAL A 68 -15.00 -4.03 37.34
N HIS A 69 -15.64 -5.11 37.79
CA HIS A 69 -14.94 -6.33 38.15
C HIS A 69 -14.21 -6.88 36.92
N SER A 70 -12.93 -7.22 37.06
CA SER A 70 -12.15 -7.84 36.00
C SER A 70 -12.73 -9.22 35.68
N GLY A 71 -13.23 -9.42 34.46
CA GLY A 71 -13.64 -10.74 33.96
C GLY A 71 -15.11 -10.87 33.56
N GLU A 72 -15.94 -9.85 33.77
CA GLU A 72 -17.34 -9.88 33.33
C GLU A 72 -17.63 -8.81 32.27
N GLU A 73 -18.22 -9.22 31.14
CA GLU A 73 -18.54 -8.34 30.02
C GLU A 73 -19.87 -7.57 30.18
N HIS A 74 -20.64 -7.85 31.23
CA HIS A 74 -21.99 -7.33 31.44
C HIS A 74 -22.33 -7.16 32.93
N CYS A 75 -23.12 -6.14 33.28
CA CYS A 75 -23.66 -5.91 34.63
C CYS A 75 -25.14 -5.57 34.50
N GLU A 76 -26.00 -6.42 35.07
CA GLU A 76 -27.47 -6.31 34.96
C GLU A 76 -28.06 -5.10 35.69
N HIS A 77 -27.30 -4.46 36.57
CA HIS A 77 -27.77 -3.29 37.31
C HIS A 77 -27.61 -1.98 36.53
N CYS A 78 -26.77 -1.98 35.48
CA CYS A 78 -26.44 -0.84 34.66
C CYS A 78 -26.90 -1.12 33.23
N ASP A 79 -28.16 -0.83 32.94
CA ASP A 79 -28.80 -0.93 31.62
C ASP A 79 -28.26 0.17 30.64
N GLU A 80 -26.94 0.34 30.57
CA GLU A 80 -26.25 1.31 29.71
C GLU A 80 -25.37 0.60 28.66
N LEU A 81 -25.79 0.72 27.40
CA LEU A 81 -24.95 0.65 26.22
C LEU A 81 -23.63 1.40 26.46
N ARG A 82 -22.50 0.67 26.32
CA ARG A 82 -21.10 1.13 26.43
C ARG A 82 -20.93 2.63 26.06
N GLY A 83 -20.97 3.50 27.07
CA GLY A 83 -21.19 4.93 26.89
C GLY A 83 -20.10 5.73 26.15
N ILE A 84 -20.57 6.84 25.55
CA ILE A 84 -19.93 7.92 24.77
C ILE A 84 -18.68 8.57 25.42
N HIS A 85 -18.27 8.12 26.62
CA HIS A 85 -17.18 8.70 27.41
C HIS A 85 -15.90 7.84 27.49
N ARG A 86 -15.83 6.71 26.77
CA ARG A 86 -14.52 6.11 26.44
C ARG A 86 -13.85 6.98 25.36
N GLY A 87 -12.90 7.82 25.77
CA GLY A 87 -12.01 8.50 24.80
C GLY A 87 -11.30 7.48 23.90
N GLU A 88 -10.80 7.92 22.74
CA GLU A 88 -10.16 7.03 21.77
C GLU A 88 -9.03 6.20 22.43
N THR A 89 -9.06 4.88 22.27
CA THR A 89 -8.03 3.98 22.79
C THR A 89 -6.72 4.19 22.05
N ALA A 90 -5.61 4.24 22.80
CA ALA A 90 -4.28 4.19 22.22
C ALA A 90 -4.08 2.88 21.45
N VAL A 91 -3.35 2.93 20.34
CA VAL A 91 -3.10 1.75 19.48
C VAL A 91 -2.31 0.66 20.23
N ALA A 92 -1.43 1.05 21.14
CA ALA A 92 -0.69 0.16 22.03
C ALA A 92 -0.24 0.93 23.28
N ARG A 93 0.19 0.19 24.31
CA ARG A 93 0.80 0.73 25.53
C ARG A 93 1.95 1.64 25.16
N ARG A 94 2.05 2.77 25.87
CA ARG A 94 3.08 3.82 25.67
C ARG A 94 3.06 4.50 24.29
N HIS A 95 2.13 4.16 23.39
CA HIS A 95 1.87 4.98 22.21
C HIS A 95 1.00 6.18 22.56
N SER A 96 1.33 7.34 22.01
CA SER A 96 0.55 8.57 22.15
C SER A 96 -0.59 8.69 21.14
N TRP A 97 -0.79 7.68 20.29
CA TRP A 97 -1.67 7.73 19.13
C TRP A 97 -2.86 6.81 19.30
N SER A 98 -4.06 7.29 18.98
CA SER A 98 -5.25 6.46 18.98
C SER A 98 -5.30 5.54 17.76
N THR A 99 -6.00 4.42 17.89
CA THR A 99 -6.16 3.46 16.80
C THR A 99 -6.77 4.10 15.54
N ARG A 100 -7.73 5.03 15.72
CA ARG A 100 -8.39 5.75 14.61
C ARG A 100 -7.41 6.64 13.85
N ILE A 101 -6.55 7.36 14.58
CA ILE A 101 -5.54 8.24 13.98
C ILE A 101 -4.50 7.41 13.20
N VAL A 102 -4.07 6.27 13.76
CA VAL A 102 -3.14 5.35 13.09
C VAL A 102 -3.79 4.77 11.82
N ALA A 103 -5.01 4.22 11.91
CA ALA A 103 -5.72 3.66 10.76
C ALA A 103 -5.88 4.68 9.61
N ARG A 104 -6.34 5.90 9.91
CA ARG A 104 -6.46 6.99 8.92
C ARG A 104 -5.09 7.49 8.41
N GLY A 105 -4.04 7.34 9.20
CA GLY A 105 -2.67 7.60 8.79
C GLY A 105 -2.16 6.59 7.78
N LEU A 106 -2.36 5.30 8.04
CA LEU A 106 -1.97 4.20 7.15
C LEU A 106 -2.74 4.25 5.82
N GLU A 107 -4.04 4.60 5.84
CA GLU A 107 -4.82 4.86 4.63
C GLU A 107 -4.20 6.00 3.80
N GLN A 108 -3.82 7.13 4.43
CA GLN A 108 -3.18 8.23 3.71
C GLN A 108 -1.86 7.80 3.08
N LEU A 109 -1.07 6.97 3.77
CA LEU A 109 0.16 6.41 3.22
C LEU A 109 -0.12 5.51 2.01
N ALA A 110 -1.10 4.59 2.11
CA ALA A 110 -1.56 3.76 0.99
C ALA A 110 -2.12 4.57 -0.20
N ASN A 111 -2.55 5.80 0.06
CA ASN A 111 -2.96 6.78 -0.95
C ASN A 111 -1.80 7.55 -1.60
N GLY A 112 -0.56 7.35 -1.17
CA GLY A 112 0.60 8.07 -1.68
C GLY A 112 0.98 9.31 -0.89
N ALA A 113 0.40 9.57 0.29
CA ALA A 113 0.92 10.63 1.17
C ALA A 113 2.34 10.31 1.65
N THR A 114 3.17 11.34 1.89
CA THR A 114 4.53 11.11 2.41
C THR A 114 4.50 10.87 3.91
N TYR A 115 5.51 10.16 4.44
CA TYR A 115 5.68 10.03 5.89
C TYR A 115 5.67 11.38 6.61
N ALA A 116 6.33 12.39 6.02
CA ALA A 116 6.36 13.72 6.60
C ALA A 116 4.98 14.40 6.60
N ASP A 117 4.17 14.21 5.56
CA ASP A 117 2.83 14.81 5.48
C ASP A 117 1.87 14.15 6.47
N VAL A 118 1.85 12.82 6.53
CA VAL A 118 1.01 12.07 7.48
C VAL A 118 1.41 12.38 8.92
N SER A 119 2.69 12.43 9.22
CA SER A 119 3.17 12.78 10.57
C SER A 119 2.78 14.22 10.96
N ARG A 120 2.90 15.18 10.02
CA ARG A 120 2.46 16.56 10.25
C ARG A 120 0.94 16.69 10.38
N TRP A 121 0.18 15.86 9.67
CA TRP A 121 -1.27 15.75 9.83
C TRP A 121 -1.61 15.21 11.22
N ALA A 122 -1.03 14.10 11.64
CA ALA A 122 -1.25 13.47 12.94
C ALA A 122 -1.00 14.43 14.10
N LEU A 123 0.12 15.17 14.06
CA LEU A 123 0.45 16.19 15.07
C LEU A 123 -0.52 17.38 15.10
N ARG A 124 -1.13 17.74 13.96
CA ARG A 124 -2.14 18.80 13.90
C ARG A 124 -3.46 18.35 14.52
N VAL A 125 -3.97 17.19 14.11
CA VAL A 125 -5.29 16.71 14.53
C VAL A 125 -5.35 16.31 16.00
N THR A 126 -4.21 15.91 16.58
CA THR A 126 -4.10 15.57 18.01
C THR A 126 -3.83 16.78 18.92
N GLY A 127 -3.67 18.00 18.37
CA GLY A 127 -3.32 19.19 19.15
C GLY A 127 -1.91 19.13 19.77
N THR A 128 -1.10 18.11 19.45
CA THR A 128 0.25 17.90 19.98
C THR A 128 1.24 18.95 19.46
N LYS A 129 0.88 19.69 18.39
CA LYS A 129 1.44 21.02 18.13
C LYS A 129 0.97 22.00 19.21
N ARG A 130 1.54 21.93 20.42
CA ARG A 130 1.47 23.04 21.38
C ARG A 130 2.08 24.27 20.72
N SER A 131 1.29 25.14 20.09
CA SER A 131 1.67 26.53 19.93
C SER A 131 1.70 27.15 21.33
N ARG A 132 2.82 26.96 22.04
CA ARG A 132 3.23 27.94 23.05
C ARG A 132 3.43 29.21 22.25
N ILE A 133 2.43 30.09 22.24
CA ILE A 133 2.56 31.47 21.79
C ILE A 133 3.69 32.02 22.66
N PRO A 134 4.88 32.33 22.09
CA PRO A 134 5.90 32.96 22.90
C PRO A 134 5.36 34.34 23.32
N PRO A 135 5.60 34.79 24.56
CA PRO A 135 5.33 36.18 24.89
C PRO A 135 6.04 37.06 23.85
N ARG A 136 5.30 38.04 23.33
CA ARG A 136 5.70 38.97 22.28
C ARG A 136 7.15 39.41 22.50
N PRO A 137 8.12 39.08 21.64
CA PRO A 137 9.50 39.48 21.87
C PRO A 137 9.60 41.00 21.66
N LYS A 138 10.10 41.71 22.67
CA LYS A 138 10.53 43.11 22.51
C LYS A 138 11.59 43.15 21.41
N ALA A 139 11.37 44.04 20.44
CA ALA A 139 12.20 44.17 19.25
C ALA A 139 13.66 44.45 19.63
N THR A 140 14.54 43.47 19.44
CA THR A 140 15.97 43.72 19.30
C THR A 140 16.47 43.08 18.02
N LYS A 141 16.96 43.93 17.12
CA LYS A 141 17.55 43.56 15.84
C LYS A 141 18.82 42.75 16.09
N ARG A 142 18.84 41.49 15.68
CA ARG A 142 20.10 40.79 15.33
C ARG A 142 19.88 39.90 14.11
N LYS A 143 20.60 40.24 13.03
CA LYS A 143 20.71 39.47 11.78
C LYS A 143 21.42 38.15 12.07
N GLY A 144 20.70 37.06 11.85
CA GLY A 144 21.20 35.69 11.87
C GLY A 144 19.99 34.77 11.74
N LYS A 145 19.87 34.06 10.62
CA LYS A 145 18.73 33.17 10.33
C LYS A 145 18.82 31.92 11.21
N LYS A 146 18.55 32.07 12.52
CA LYS A 146 18.35 30.96 13.44
C LYS A 146 17.03 30.29 13.08
N VAL A 147 17.10 29.24 12.26
CA VAL A 147 16.01 28.27 12.14
C VAL A 147 15.77 27.75 13.56
N SER A 148 14.61 28.06 14.14
CA SER A 148 14.28 27.62 15.50
C SER A 148 14.38 26.10 15.59
N GLU A 149 14.83 25.56 16.72
CA GLU A 149 14.86 24.10 16.94
C GLU A 149 13.51 23.44 16.66
N ARG A 150 12.41 24.17 16.93
CA ARG A 150 11.04 23.78 16.58
C ARG A 150 10.81 23.55 15.08
N SER A 151 11.48 24.33 14.23
CA SER A 151 11.46 24.16 12.77
C SER A 151 12.34 22.97 12.33
N LYS A 152 13.35 22.59 13.13
CA LYS A 152 14.13 21.36 12.94
C LYS A 152 13.35 20.11 13.40
N GLU A 153 12.66 20.15 14.54
CA GLU A 153 11.76 19.08 15.01
C GLU A 153 10.60 18.84 14.04
N SER A 154 9.99 19.91 13.53
CA SER A 154 8.96 19.87 12.47
C SER A 154 9.48 19.25 11.15
N ARG A 155 10.77 19.41 10.85
CA ARG A 155 11.43 18.82 9.66
C ARG A 155 11.76 17.33 9.84
N ASN A 156 11.90 16.84 11.06
CA ASN A 156 12.18 15.44 11.37
C ASN A 156 10.94 14.63 11.78
N ALA A 157 9.73 15.18 11.61
CA ALA A 157 8.50 14.51 12.02
C ALA A 157 8.20 13.21 11.26
N TRP A 158 8.88 12.92 10.14
CA TRP A 158 8.63 11.77 9.28
C TRP A 158 8.70 10.41 10.01
N HIS A 159 9.45 10.33 11.10
CA HIS A 159 9.60 9.12 11.90
C HIS A 159 8.27 8.57 12.42
N ILE A 160 7.28 9.42 12.74
CA ILE A 160 6.00 8.96 13.31
C ILE A 160 5.29 8.01 12.33
N ALA A 161 5.10 8.44 11.09
CA ALA A 161 4.43 7.64 10.08
C ALA A 161 5.29 6.45 9.61
N ALA A 162 6.62 6.59 9.62
CA ALA A 162 7.51 5.46 9.33
C ALA A 162 7.41 4.36 10.40
N ASP A 163 7.43 4.76 11.69
CA ASP A 163 7.26 3.88 12.84
C ASP A 163 5.89 3.17 12.77
N TRP A 164 4.83 3.85 12.28
CA TRP A 164 3.52 3.22 12.06
C TRP A 164 3.54 2.17 10.93
N VAL A 165 4.24 2.41 9.82
CA VAL A 165 4.34 1.40 8.75
C VAL A 165 5.03 0.15 9.25
N GLU A 166 6.15 0.31 9.95
CA GLU A 166 6.89 -0.83 10.51
C GLU A 166 6.05 -1.63 11.49
N ALA A 167 5.33 -0.95 12.38
CA ALA A 167 4.58 -1.62 13.43
C ALA A 167 3.25 -2.23 12.97
N PHE A 168 2.55 -1.56 12.03
CA PHE A 168 1.14 -1.82 11.79
C PHE A 168 0.81 -2.21 10.36
N SER A 169 1.73 -2.07 9.40
CA SER A 169 1.51 -2.63 8.06
C SER A 169 1.34 -4.15 8.08
N PRO A 170 2.18 -4.93 8.80
CA PRO A 170 2.00 -6.38 8.91
C PRO A 170 0.65 -6.80 9.49
N VAL A 171 0.11 -6.00 10.42
CA VAL A 171 -1.19 -6.26 11.06
C VAL A 171 -2.36 -6.12 10.08
N ILE A 172 -2.25 -5.20 9.12
CA ILE A 172 -3.27 -4.99 8.09
C ILE A 172 -3.09 -5.97 6.94
N TYR A 173 -1.86 -6.13 6.46
CA TYR A 173 -1.57 -6.95 5.29
C TYR A 173 -1.58 -8.45 5.59
N GLY A 174 -1.13 -8.87 6.78
CA GLY A 174 -1.02 -10.29 7.15
C GLY A 174 -2.30 -11.10 6.91
N PRO A 175 -3.46 -10.68 7.44
CA PRO A 175 -4.73 -11.37 7.19
C PRO A 175 -5.11 -11.42 5.71
N ILE A 176 -4.82 -10.36 4.95
CA ILE A 176 -5.11 -10.28 3.50
C ILE A 176 -4.20 -11.22 2.71
N ASP A 177 -2.89 -11.25 3.02
CA ASP A 177 -1.95 -12.17 2.39
C ASP A 177 -2.32 -13.62 2.68
N GLN A 178 -2.71 -13.92 3.91
CA GLN A 178 -3.15 -15.24 4.32
C GLN A 178 -4.38 -15.68 3.52
N ASP A 179 -5.44 -14.87 3.49
CA ASP A 179 -6.66 -15.16 2.74
C ASP A 179 -6.38 -15.37 1.23
N LEU A 180 -5.60 -14.46 0.63
CA LEU A 180 -5.21 -14.58 -0.78
C LEU A 180 -4.42 -15.87 -1.04
N ARG A 181 -3.49 -16.23 -0.15
CA ARG A 181 -2.68 -17.46 -0.27
C ARG A 181 -3.55 -18.70 -0.13
N GLU A 182 -4.44 -18.74 0.85
CA GLU A 182 -5.35 -19.87 1.08
C GLU A 182 -6.27 -20.08 -0.13
N ARG A 183 -6.87 -19.00 -0.65
CA ARG A 183 -7.69 -19.06 -1.87
C ARG A 183 -6.89 -19.53 -3.10
N ALA A 184 -5.68 -19.01 -3.28
CA ALA A 184 -4.82 -19.43 -4.39
C ALA A 184 -4.42 -20.92 -4.31
N LEU A 185 -4.10 -21.41 -3.11
CA LEU A 185 -3.78 -22.83 -2.91
C LEU A 185 -5.00 -23.74 -3.08
N ALA A 186 -6.17 -23.32 -2.59
CA ALA A 186 -7.43 -24.03 -2.80
C ALA A 186 -7.76 -24.14 -4.30
N ARG A 187 -7.66 -23.02 -5.04
CA ARG A 187 -7.88 -23.02 -6.49
C ARG A 187 -6.86 -23.87 -7.23
N ARG A 188 -5.58 -23.83 -6.83
CA ARG A 188 -4.54 -24.69 -7.42
C ARG A 188 -4.88 -26.18 -7.26
N ALA A 189 -5.29 -26.58 -6.06
CA ALA A 189 -5.69 -27.96 -5.78
C ALA A 189 -6.91 -28.39 -6.60
N GLU A 190 -7.89 -27.49 -6.80
CA GLU A 190 -9.04 -27.74 -7.65
C GLU A 190 -8.64 -27.93 -9.12
N ILE A 191 -7.85 -27.02 -9.68
CA ILE A 191 -7.40 -27.10 -11.08
C ILE A 191 -6.58 -28.38 -11.30
N ASP A 192 -5.74 -28.77 -10.35
CA ASP A 192 -4.96 -30.00 -10.44
C ASP A 192 -5.86 -31.25 -10.45
N ARG A 193 -6.97 -31.25 -9.70
CA ARG A 193 -8.00 -32.31 -9.78
C ARG A 193 -8.70 -32.34 -11.13
N LEU A 194 -9.10 -31.18 -11.67
CA LEU A 194 -9.73 -31.09 -13.00
C LEU A 194 -8.79 -31.64 -14.08
N LYS A 195 -7.53 -31.20 -14.07
CA LYS A 195 -6.50 -31.69 -15.01
C LYS A 195 -6.26 -33.19 -14.87
N ALA A 196 -6.24 -33.72 -13.64
CA ALA A 196 -6.07 -35.17 -13.42
C ALA A 196 -7.24 -36.00 -13.98
N ARG A 197 -8.46 -35.43 -14.05
CA ARG A 197 -9.64 -36.05 -14.68
C ARG A 197 -9.73 -35.80 -16.19
N GLY A 198 -8.82 -35.01 -16.77
CA GLY A 198 -8.87 -34.60 -18.18
C GLY A 198 -9.99 -33.59 -18.48
N GLU A 199 -10.49 -32.90 -17.46
CA GLU A 199 -11.56 -31.90 -17.61
C GLU A 199 -11.00 -30.55 -18.05
N VAL A 200 -11.87 -29.74 -18.68
CA VAL A 200 -11.53 -28.40 -19.13
C VAL A 200 -11.40 -27.47 -17.92
N VAL A 201 -10.33 -26.68 -17.90
CA VAL A 201 -10.12 -25.64 -16.88
C VAL A 201 -10.64 -24.31 -17.43
N ASP A 202 -11.78 -23.87 -16.91
CA ASP A 202 -12.48 -22.65 -17.31
C ASP A 202 -11.89 -21.37 -16.66
N ARG A 203 -11.45 -21.46 -15.40
CA ARG A 203 -10.87 -20.36 -14.62
C ARG A 203 -9.43 -20.69 -14.22
N PRO A 204 -8.46 -20.58 -15.14
CA PRO A 204 -7.05 -20.83 -14.82
C PRO A 204 -6.49 -19.76 -13.87
N GLN A 205 -5.43 -20.11 -13.15
CA GLN A 205 -4.65 -19.13 -12.40
C GLN A 205 -3.71 -18.37 -13.32
N VAL A 206 -3.93 -17.07 -13.44
CA VAL A 206 -3.12 -16.19 -14.29
C VAL A 206 -2.52 -15.10 -13.44
N VAL A 207 -1.20 -14.91 -13.56
CA VAL A 207 -0.49 -13.76 -12.98
C VAL A 207 0.01 -12.84 -14.09
N LEU A 208 -0.11 -11.54 -13.85
CA LEU A 208 0.47 -10.49 -14.67
C LEU A 208 1.64 -9.90 -13.89
N VAL A 209 2.77 -9.71 -14.55
CA VAL A 209 3.99 -9.19 -13.92
C VAL A 209 4.64 -8.12 -14.77
N ASP A 210 5.16 -7.10 -14.10
CA ASP A 210 5.87 -5.99 -14.72
C ASP A 210 6.80 -5.29 -13.72
N GLU A 211 7.79 -4.54 -14.21
CA GLU A 211 8.70 -3.76 -13.39
C GLU A 211 8.64 -2.25 -13.63
N VAL A 212 8.72 -1.50 -12.54
CA VAL A 212 8.86 -0.05 -12.55
C VAL A 212 10.29 0.33 -12.17
N PRO A 213 11.13 0.77 -13.12
CA PRO A 213 12.46 1.25 -12.78
C PRO A 213 12.38 2.58 -12.04
N VAL A 214 13.03 2.65 -10.87
CA VAL A 214 13.11 3.85 -10.03
C VAL A 214 14.52 4.42 -10.08
N TRP A 215 14.72 5.37 -10.99
CA TRP A 215 16.04 5.98 -11.20
C TRP A 215 16.42 6.95 -10.08
N GLY A 216 17.62 6.77 -9.54
CA GLY A 216 18.25 7.72 -8.61
C GLY A 216 18.75 9.00 -9.30
N ARG A 217 18.86 10.09 -8.55
CA ARG A 217 19.73 11.22 -8.93
C ARG A 217 21.13 10.95 -8.39
N ASP A 218 22.15 11.16 -9.22
CA ASP A 218 23.54 11.21 -8.75
C ASP A 218 23.67 12.33 -7.71
N LEU A 219 24.14 11.98 -6.52
CA LEU A 219 24.45 12.94 -5.45
C LEU A 219 25.75 13.70 -5.73
N ASN A 220 26.53 13.28 -6.75
CA ASN A 220 27.68 14.04 -7.21
C ASN A 220 27.27 15.25 -8.06
N ARG A 221 28.10 16.31 -7.98
CA ARG A 221 27.93 17.69 -8.50
C ARG A 221 27.34 17.84 -9.91
N LYS A 222 27.34 16.81 -10.76
CA LYS A 222 26.89 16.87 -12.15
C LYS A 222 25.41 16.53 -12.38
N LYS A 223 24.62 16.19 -11.34
CA LYS A 223 23.15 15.97 -11.42
C LYS A 223 22.68 15.08 -12.59
N LYS A 224 23.50 14.14 -13.08
CA LYS A 224 23.06 13.19 -14.11
C LYS A 224 22.25 12.08 -13.45
N MET A 225 21.15 11.65 -14.07
CA MET A 225 20.47 10.43 -13.62
C MET A 225 21.28 9.24 -14.12
N ARG A 226 21.71 8.34 -13.24
CA ARG A 226 22.34 7.06 -13.62
C ARG A 226 21.37 5.93 -13.36
N ARG A 227 21.28 4.99 -14.30
CA ARG A 227 20.47 3.77 -14.15
C ARG A 227 20.93 2.94 -12.94
N ASP A 228 22.25 2.91 -12.75
CA ASP A 228 23.00 2.11 -11.79
C ASP A 228 22.86 2.58 -10.32
N ALA A 229 22.22 3.72 -10.08
CA ALA A 229 22.00 4.29 -8.73
C ALA A 229 20.53 4.22 -8.28
N GLY A 230 19.69 3.51 -9.05
CA GLY A 230 18.28 3.31 -8.78
C GLY A 230 17.96 2.00 -8.07
N TYR A 231 16.67 1.69 -8.00
CA TYR A 231 16.13 0.39 -7.61
C TYR A 231 14.93 0.08 -8.52
N TYR A 232 14.35 -1.09 -8.38
CA TYR A 232 13.21 -1.54 -9.18
C TYR A 232 12.04 -1.85 -8.27
N VAL A 233 10.81 -1.57 -8.72
CA VAL A 233 9.61 -2.06 -8.07
C VAL A 233 9.02 -3.14 -8.97
N LEU A 234 9.03 -4.38 -8.50
CA LEU A 234 8.40 -5.50 -9.18
C LEU A 234 6.94 -5.56 -8.74
N ALA A 235 6.02 -5.56 -9.69
CA ALA A 235 4.59 -5.64 -9.45
C ALA A 235 4.05 -6.97 -10.01
N LEU A 236 3.27 -7.67 -9.18
CA LEU A 236 2.57 -8.89 -9.55
C LEU A 236 1.10 -8.71 -9.22
N ALA A 237 0.25 -8.92 -10.22
CA ALA A 237 -1.19 -8.98 -10.07
C ALA A 237 -1.73 -10.35 -10.45
N GLU A 238 -2.84 -10.72 -9.85
CA GLU A 238 -3.58 -11.94 -10.16
C GLU A 238 -4.85 -11.58 -10.92
N LEU A 239 -5.25 -12.50 -11.79
CA LEU A 239 -6.57 -12.50 -12.40
C LEU A 239 -7.56 -13.14 -11.41
N TYR A 240 -8.42 -12.31 -10.82
CA TYR A 240 -9.46 -12.72 -9.89
C TYR A 240 -10.75 -13.06 -10.65
N TRP A 241 -11.31 -14.23 -10.35
CA TRP A 241 -12.57 -14.69 -10.90
C TRP A 241 -13.65 -14.46 -9.85
N PRO A 242 -14.56 -13.48 -10.02
CA PRO A 242 -15.66 -13.29 -9.08
C PRO A 242 -16.54 -14.54 -9.02
N ASP A 243 -16.93 -14.95 -7.82
CA ASP A 243 -17.86 -16.06 -7.62
C ASP A 243 -19.26 -15.68 -8.13
N GLU A 244 -19.99 -16.69 -8.63
CA GLU A 244 -21.23 -16.55 -9.41
C GLU A 244 -22.47 -16.11 -8.61
N GLU A 245 -22.36 -15.79 -7.31
CA GLU A 245 -23.49 -15.34 -6.49
C GLU A 245 -23.84 -13.87 -6.74
N LEU A 246 -24.16 -13.53 -7.98
CA LEU A 246 -25.05 -12.43 -8.26
C LEU A 246 -26.45 -13.03 -8.38
N ASP A 247 -27.32 -12.75 -7.42
CA ASP A 247 -28.78 -13.05 -7.42
C ASP A 247 -29.54 -12.40 -8.61
N ASP A 248 -28.84 -11.92 -9.63
CA ASP A 248 -29.39 -11.30 -10.82
C ASP A 248 -29.33 -12.29 -12.00
N PRO A 249 -30.46 -12.94 -12.36
CA PRO A 249 -30.53 -13.87 -13.48
C PRO A 249 -30.27 -13.21 -14.85
N PHE A 250 -30.06 -11.90 -14.91
CA PHE A 250 -29.72 -11.15 -16.12
C PHE A 250 -28.24 -10.73 -16.19
N LEU A 251 -27.43 -10.96 -15.15
CA LEU A 251 -26.01 -10.65 -15.18
C LEU A 251 -25.22 -11.80 -15.81
N VAL A 252 -24.72 -11.55 -17.02
CA VAL A 252 -23.63 -12.31 -17.65
C VAL A 252 -22.48 -12.41 -16.65
N VAL A 253 -21.93 -13.63 -16.49
CA VAL A 253 -20.76 -13.94 -15.62
C VAL A 253 -19.80 -12.75 -15.60
N ALA A 254 -19.61 -12.15 -14.43
CA ALA A 254 -18.82 -10.94 -14.31
C ALA A 254 -17.40 -11.22 -14.84
N PRO A 255 -16.85 -10.32 -15.68
CA PRO A 255 -15.55 -10.54 -16.29
C PRO A 255 -14.48 -10.62 -15.19
N PRO A 256 -13.40 -11.40 -15.40
CA PRO A 256 -12.35 -11.48 -14.41
C PRO A 256 -11.67 -10.12 -14.22
N VAL A 257 -11.28 -9.83 -12.98
CA VAL A 257 -10.72 -8.54 -12.56
C VAL A 257 -9.27 -8.71 -12.18
N VAL A 258 -8.41 -7.77 -12.57
CA VAL A 258 -7.00 -7.78 -12.16
C VAL A 258 -6.86 -7.11 -10.78
N LYS A 259 -6.26 -7.82 -9.81
CA LYS A 259 -5.98 -7.31 -8.46
C LYS A 259 -4.49 -7.51 -8.11
N LEU A 260 -3.89 -6.55 -7.42
CA LEU A 260 -2.49 -6.64 -6.97
C LEU A 260 -2.33 -7.79 -5.98
N ARG A 261 -1.28 -8.59 -6.12
CA ARG A 261 -0.95 -9.66 -5.18
C ARG A 261 0.32 -9.36 -4.41
N LEU A 262 1.38 -8.94 -5.10
CA LEU A 262 2.66 -8.56 -4.50
C LEU A 262 3.21 -7.30 -5.17
N VAL A 263 3.83 -6.43 -4.38
CA VAL A 263 4.61 -5.30 -4.88
C VAL A 263 5.88 -5.20 -4.06
N ARG A 264 7.03 -5.41 -4.68
CA ARG A 264 8.32 -5.49 -3.99
C ARG A 264 9.34 -4.55 -4.61
N ALA A 265 9.92 -3.68 -3.78
CA ALA A 265 11.13 -2.97 -4.12
C ALA A 265 12.34 -3.89 -4.02
N MET A 266 13.17 -3.89 -5.05
CA MET A 266 14.36 -4.72 -5.21
C MET A 266 15.52 -3.87 -5.71
N ALA A 267 16.75 -4.19 -5.31
CA ALA A 267 17.93 -3.47 -5.77
C ALA A 267 18.24 -3.67 -7.28
N ASN A 268 17.70 -4.73 -7.89
CA ASN A 268 17.86 -5.04 -9.31
C ASN A 268 16.62 -5.79 -9.86
N THR A 269 16.52 -5.94 -11.18
CA THR A 269 15.48 -6.71 -11.91
C THR A 269 16.07 -7.93 -12.65
N ASN A 270 17.04 -8.60 -12.04
CA ASN A 270 17.63 -9.81 -12.62
C ASN A 270 16.75 -11.05 -12.33
N ALA A 271 17.13 -12.21 -12.88
CA ALA A 271 16.36 -13.44 -12.69
C ALA A 271 16.22 -13.85 -11.21
N VAL A 272 17.19 -13.50 -10.35
CA VAL A 272 17.15 -13.78 -8.91
C VAL A 272 16.07 -12.94 -8.23
N SER A 273 15.96 -11.65 -8.54
CA SER A 273 14.91 -10.77 -8.01
C SER A 273 13.51 -11.29 -8.32
N TRP A 274 13.28 -11.73 -9.55
CA TRP A 274 12.00 -12.31 -9.97
C TRP A 274 11.71 -13.63 -9.28
N ARG A 275 12.72 -14.48 -9.08
CA ARG A 275 12.56 -15.76 -8.37
C ARG A 275 12.23 -15.57 -6.89
N LEU A 276 12.78 -14.56 -6.24
CA LEU A 276 12.39 -14.19 -4.88
C LEU A 276 10.91 -13.76 -4.81
N LEU A 277 10.42 -13.03 -5.81
CA LEU A 277 9.01 -12.64 -5.89
C LEU A 277 8.10 -13.86 -6.14
N PHE A 278 8.50 -14.78 -7.02
CA PHE A 278 7.75 -16.00 -7.31
C PHE A 278 7.76 -17.00 -6.15
N ASP A 279 8.86 -17.07 -5.42
CA ASP A 279 8.95 -17.84 -4.18
C ASP A 279 7.96 -17.32 -3.13
N GLU A 280 7.86 -15.99 -2.98
CA GLU A 280 6.90 -15.35 -2.08
C GLU A 280 5.43 -15.55 -2.50
N LEU A 281 5.16 -15.70 -3.81
CA LEU A 281 3.83 -16.02 -4.33
C LEU A 281 3.32 -17.35 -3.75
N GLY A 282 4.21 -18.34 -3.56
CA GLY A 282 3.93 -19.58 -2.85
C GLY A 282 3.12 -20.64 -3.63
N TYR A 283 2.84 -20.41 -4.91
CA TYR A 283 2.20 -21.40 -5.79
C TYR A 283 2.64 -21.22 -7.25
N ALA A 284 2.42 -22.25 -8.08
CA ALA A 284 2.70 -22.20 -9.51
C ALA A 284 1.42 -21.85 -10.30
N PRO A 285 1.34 -20.68 -10.95
CA PRO A 285 0.19 -20.30 -11.77
C PRO A 285 0.16 -21.12 -13.08
N ASP A 286 -1.00 -21.21 -13.72
CA ASP A 286 -1.11 -21.83 -15.05
C ASP A 286 -0.48 -20.93 -16.12
N TYR A 287 -0.60 -19.60 -15.97
CA TYR A 287 -0.07 -18.63 -16.93
C TYR A 287 0.63 -17.46 -16.24
N VAL A 288 1.75 -17.02 -16.82
CA VAL A 288 2.46 -15.78 -16.47
C VAL A 288 2.45 -14.86 -17.70
N VAL A 289 1.87 -13.66 -17.57
CA VAL A 289 1.81 -12.64 -18.62
C VAL A 289 2.81 -11.53 -18.30
N ALA A 290 3.75 -11.28 -19.21
CA ALA A 290 4.83 -10.29 -19.00
C ALA A 290 5.42 -9.75 -20.30
N ASP A 291 6.27 -8.72 -20.24
CA ASP A 291 7.19 -8.40 -21.35
C ASP A 291 8.05 -9.63 -21.70
N ALA A 292 8.35 -9.82 -23.00
CA ALA A 292 9.27 -10.85 -23.47
C ALA A 292 10.76 -10.53 -23.19
N GLY A 293 11.03 -9.68 -22.19
CA GLY A 293 12.36 -9.36 -21.71
C GLY A 293 13.11 -10.60 -21.25
N THR A 294 14.44 -10.58 -21.43
CA THR A 294 15.29 -11.75 -21.16
C THR A 294 15.34 -12.14 -19.68
N GLY A 295 15.24 -11.17 -18.76
CA GLY A 295 15.30 -11.39 -17.32
C GLY A 295 14.10 -12.16 -16.77
N ILE A 296 12.89 -11.66 -17.03
CA ILE A 296 11.66 -12.27 -16.51
C ILE A 296 11.35 -13.60 -17.17
N GLY A 297 11.51 -13.70 -18.50
CA GLY A 297 11.31 -14.95 -19.22
C GLY A 297 12.29 -16.04 -18.77
N ALA A 298 13.54 -15.68 -18.44
CA ALA A 298 14.51 -16.62 -17.86
C ALA A 298 14.11 -17.03 -16.43
N ALA A 299 13.66 -16.08 -15.61
CA ALA A 299 13.20 -16.37 -14.25
C ALA A 299 12.01 -17.33 -14.22
N VAL A 300 11.01 -17.11 -15.07
CA VAL A 300 9.83 -18.00 -15.19
C VAL A 300 10.25 -19.43 -15.55
N ARG A 301 11.15 -19.58 -16.54
CA ARG A 301 11.65 -20.91 -16.94
C ARG A 301 12.50 -21.60 -15.88
N ALA A 302 13.21 -20.83 -15.06
CA ALA A 302 14.06 -21.35 -14.00
C ALA A 302 13.28 -21.66 -12.71
N HIS A 303 12.15 -20.99 -12.48
CA HIS A 303 11.35 -21.13 -11.26
C HIS A 303 10.21 -22.14 -11.40
N PHE A 304 9.49 -22.10 -12.53
CA PHE A 304 8.30 -22.92 -12.74
C PHE A 304 8.54 -24.04 -13.76
N ASP A 305 7.83 -25.15 -13.58
CA ASP A 305 7.80 -26.23 -14.57
C ASP A 305 7.09 -25.75 -15.85
N PRO A 306 7.77 -25.72 -17.02
CA PRO A 306 7.19 -25.25 -18.27
C PRO A 306 6.01 -26.11 -18.80
N LYS A 307 5.81 -27.31 -18.22
CA LYS A 307 4.63 -28.16 -18.49
C LYS A 307 3.41 -27.70 -17.71
N LYS A 308 3.60 -27.06 -16.56
CA LYS A 308 2.51 -26.59 -15.67
C LYS A 308 2.22 -25.11 -15.85
N THR A 309 3.26 -24.31 -16.06
CA THR A 309 3.17 -22.85 -16.18
C THR A 309 3.60 -22.40 -17.56
N ARG A 310 2.71 -21.71 -18.26
CA ARG A 310 2.92 -21.18 -19.61
C ARG A 310 3.25 -19.69 -19.55
N PHE A 311 4.15 -19.24 -20.41
CA PHE A 311 4.56 -17.84 -20.49
C PHE A 311 3.90 -17.15 -21.69
N ILE A 312 3.17 -16.04 -21.43
CA ILE A 312 2.48 -15.24 -22.45
C ILE A 312 3.20 -13.89 -22.59
N PRO A 313 3.84 -13.62 -23.73
CA PRO A 313 4.37 -12.29 -24.03
C PRO A 313 3.25 -11.24 -24.11
N SER A 314 3.43 -10.10 -23.46
CA SER A 314 2.46 -9.00 -23.42
C SER A 314 2.40 -8.27 -24.77
N LEU A 315 1.22 -8.25 -25.39
CA LEU A 315 1.00 -7.49 -26.63
C LEU A 315 1.13 -5.97 -26.43
N TRP A 316 0.85 -5.45 -25.23
CA TRP A 316 1.03 -4.03 -24.93
C TRP A 316 2.51 -3.64 -24.97
N HIS A 317 3.37 -4.45 -24.37
CA HIS A 317 4.82 -4.27 -24.43
C HIS A 317 5.36 -4.42 -25.84
N LEU A 318 4.84 -5.38 -26.62
CA LEU A 318 5.21 -5.51 -28.02
C LEU A 318 4.89 -4.24 -28.82
N ALA A 319 3.66 -3.73 -28.71
CA ALA A 319 3.25 -2.51 -29.42
C ALA A 319 4.18 -1.34 -29.04
N LYS A 320 4.43 -1.13 -27.74
CA LYS A 320 5.31 -0.06 -27.24
C LYS A 320 6.76 -0.21 -27.68
N THR A 321 7.29 -1.44 -27.72
CA THR A 321 8.67 -1.67 -28.14
C THR A 321 8.86 -1.54 -29.65
N VAL A 322 7.84 -1.84 -30.46
CA VAL A 322 7.82 -1.56 -31.91
C VAL A 322 7.75 -0.05 -32.15
N GLU A 323 6.85 0.67 -31.47
CA GLU A 323 6.77 2.15 -31.51
C GLU A 323 8.12 2.78 -31.15
N ALA A 324 8.73 2.35 -30.04
CA ALA A 324 10.01 2.87 -29.58
C ALA A 324 11.17 2.57 -30.54
N ALA A 325 11.18 1.39 -31.18
CA ALA A 325 12.20 1.02 -32.17
C ALA A 325 12.17 1.93 -33.41
N LEU A 326 11.01 2.50 -33.72
CA LEU A 326 10.79 3.35 -34.90
C LEU A 326 10.78 4.85 -34.56
N ALA A 327 10.76 5.23 -33.28
CA ALA A 327 10.59 6.61 -32.83
C ALA A 327 11.67 7.59 -33.37
N ASP A 328 12.91 7.14 -33.48
CA ASP A 328 14.04 7.94 -33.99
C ASP A 328 14.33 7.68 -35.48
N THR A 329 13.51 6.87 -36.14
CA THR A 329 13.65 6.58 -37.57
C THR A 329 13.00 7.68 -38.40
N ALA A 330 13.79 8.34 -39.25
CA ALA A 330 13.29 9.34 -40.18
C ALA A 330 12.20 8.75 -41.10
N GLY A 331 11.07 9.46 -41.24
CA GLY A 331 9.95 9.00 -42.06
C GLY A 331 9.00 7.98 -41.40
N ALA A 332 9.35 7.41 -40.24
CA ALA A 332 8.48 6.46 -39.54
C ALA A 332 7.40 7.14 -38.66
N MET A 333 7.57 8.43 -38.36
CA MET A 333 6.71 9.19 -37.46
C MET A 333 6.05 10.39 -38.18
N THR A 334 4.80 10.67 -37.86
CA THR A 334 4.07 11.88 -38.23
C THR A 334 3.77 12.74 -36.99
N VAL A 335 3.72 14.05 -37.16
CA VAL A 335 3.38 14.99 -36.08
C VAL A 335 1.88 15.25 -36.13
N THR A 336 1.20 14.94 -35.03
CA THR A 336 -0.22 15.24 -34.81
C THR A 336 -0.36 16.32 -33.75
N THR A 337 -1.59 16.81 -33.55
CA THR A 337 -1.93 17.74 -32.46
C THR A 337 -1.65 17.16 -31.07
N SER A 338 -1.62 15.83 -30.93
CA SER A 338 -1.39 15.09 -29.69
C SER A 338 0.05 14.63 -29.49
N GLY A 339 0.95 14.84 -30.46
CA GLY A 339 2.37 14.49 -30.38
C GLY A 339 2.89 13.79 -31.63
N ARG A 340 4.02 13.07 -31.50
CA ARG A 340 4.56 12.24 -32.59
C ARG A 340 3.92 10.86 -32.52
N THR A 341 3.37 10.39 -33.64
CA THR A 341 2.79 9.03 -33.77
C THR A 341 3.37 8.33 -34.98
N LEU A 342 3.24 7.00 -35.06
CA LEU A 342 3.66 6.25 -36.26
C LEU A 342 2.88 6.74 -37.49
N ILE A 343 3.50 6.67 -38.67
CA ILE A 343 2.75 6.88 -39.93
C ILE A 343 1.57 5.91 -40.01
N LYS A 344 0.48 6.35 -40.65
CA LYS A 344 -0.80 5.63 -40.67
C LYS A 344 -0.69 4.12 -40.96
N PRO A 345 0.06 3.66 -42.00
CA PRO A 345 0.17 2.22 -42.27
C PRO A 345 0.77 1.43 -41.11
N LEU A 346 1.78 1.98 -40.41
CA LEU A 346 2.40 1.34 -39.27
C LEU A 346 1.50 1.39 -38.03
N ALA A 347 0.84 2.53 -37.78
CA ALA A 347 -0.10 2.66 -36.68
C ALA A 347 -1.27 1.68 -36.81
N ASP A 348 -1.92 1.63 -37.99
CA ASP A 348 -3.03 0.73 -38.28
C ASP A 348 -2.61 -0.75 -38.09
N HIS A 349 -1.39 -1.11 -38.51
CA HIS A 349 -0.86 -2.47 -38.35
C HIS A 349 -0.56 -2.85 -36.91
N VAL A 350 0.02 -1.93 -36.12
CA VAL A 350 0.28 -2.14 -34.69
C VAL A 350 -1.03 -2.22 -33.90
N HIS A 351 -2.06 -1.47 -34.28
CA HIS A 351 -3.40 -1.55 -33.67
C HIS A 351 -4.07 -2.92 -33.81
N GLN A 352 -3.64 -3.75 -34.76
CA GLN A 352 -4.09 -5.14 -34.87
C GLN A 352 -3.58 -6.03 -33.72
N LEU A 353 -2.63 -5.58 -32.89
CA LEU A 353 -2.20 -6.30 -31.68
C LEU A 353 -3.27 -6.26 -30.58
N SER A 354 -4.41 -6.88 -30.85
CA SER A 354 -5.54 -7.01 -29.95
C SER A 354 -6.17 -8.40 -30.07
N ARG A 355 -6.91 -8.83 -29.05
CA ARG A 355 -7.49 -10.19 -28.99
C ARG A 355 -8.54 -10.43 -30.09
N GLY A 356 -9.21 -9.40 -30.59
CA GLY A 356 -10.29 -9.49 -31.58
C GLY A 356 -9.86 -9.38 -33.05
N SER A 357 -8.57 -9.15 -33.35
CA SER A 357 -8.12 -8.90 -34.73
C SER A 357 -7.89 -10.16 -35.58
N GLY A 358 -7.96 -11.35 -34.97
CA GLY A 358 -7.61 -12.62 -35.62
C GLY A 358 -6.10 -12.90 -35.68
N VAL A 359 -5.24 -11.95 -35.31
CA VAL A 359 -3.76 -12.11 -35.31
C VAL A 359 -3.33 -13.28 -34.40
N LEU A 360 -4.04 -13.49 -33.29
CA LEU A 360 -3.79 -14.55 -32.31
C LEU A 360 -4.60 -15.84 -32.56
N SER A 361 -5.17 -16.03 -33.75
CA SER A 361 -5.98 -17.24 -34.05
C SER A 361 -5.11 -18.49 -34.29
N SER A 362 -3.91 -18.33 -34.83
CA SER A 362 -2.98 -19.43 -35.09
C SER A 362 -1.52 -18.94 -35.15
N ALA A 363 -0.57 -19.88 -35.08
CA ALA A 363 0.84 -19.55 -35.31
C ALA A 363 1.07 -18.97 -36.73
N ALA A 364 0.30 -19.42 -37.73
CA ALA A 364 0.41 -18.94 -39.10
C ALA A 364 -0.04 -17.48 -39.25
N THR A 365 -1.19 -17.11 -38.67
CA THR A 365 -1.65 -15.70 -38.66
C THR A 365 -0.70 -14.80 -37.88
N TRP A 366 -0.07 -15.33 -36.85
CA TRP A 366 0.92 -14.61 -36.07
C TRP A 366 2.22 -14.35 -36.84
N THR A 367 2.76 -15.36 -37.51
CA THR A 367 3.89 -15.19 -38.45
C THR A 367 3.54 -14.20 -39.56
N LYS A 368 2.34 -14.30 -40.12
CA LYS A 368 1.87 -13.38 -41.16
C LYS A 368 1.86 -11.92 -40.68
N TRP A 369 1.40 -11.64 -39.45
CA TRP A 369 1.42 -10.29 -38.90
C TRP A 369 2.84 -9.70 -38.89
N TRP A 370 3.86 -10.50 -38.56
CA TRP A 370 5.25 -10.06 -38.65
C TRP A 370 5.68 -9.79 -40.09
N ASP A 371 5.39 -10.70 -41.01
CA ASP A 371 5.77 -10.57 -42.42
C ASP A 371 5.13 -9.33 -43.06
N ASP A 372 3.86 -9.06 -42.75
CA ASP A 372 3.14 -7.86 -43.17
C ASP A 372 3.80 -6.58 -42.61
N LEU A 373 4.25 -6.59 -41.34
CA LEU A 373 4.99 -5.46 -40.76
C LEU A 373 6.30 -5.19 -41.53
N PHE A 374 7.06 -6.24 -41.87
CA PHE A 374 8.28 -6.08 -42.68
C PHE A 374 7.98 -5.60 -44.10
N ALA A 375 6.87 -6.03 -44.70
CA ALA A 375 6.43 -5.53 -45.99
C ALA A 375 6.11 -4.03 -45.94
N ILE A 376 5.43 -3.56 -44.89
CA ILE A 376 5.14 -2.13 -44.67
C ILE A 376 6.45 -1.34 -44.49
N LEU A 377 7.38 -1.83 -43.66
CA LEU A 377 8.68 -1.17 -43.48
C LEU A 377 9.44 -1.06 -44.82
N LYS A 378 9.48 -2.15 -45.60
CA LYS A 378 10.13 -2.17 -46.92
C LYS A 378 9.48 -1.19 -47.89
N ALA A 379 8.14 -1.15 -47.96
CA ALA A 379 7.40 -0.25 -48.85
C ALA A 379 7.64 1.23 -48.53
N ASN A 380 7.90 1.55 -47.26
CA ASN A 380 8.20 2.90 -46.79
C ASN A 380 9.71 3.19 -46.69
N GLN A 381 10.57 2.29 -47.18
CA GLN A 381 12.03 2.42 -47.15
C GLN A 381 12.60 2.60 -45.73
N LEU A 382 11.97 1.96 -44.73
CA LEU A 382 12.35 2.06 -43.33
C LEU A 382 13.29 0.91 -42.92
N PRO A 383 14.29 1.16 -42.05
CA PRO A 383 15.13 0.12 -41.49
C PRO A 383 14.33 -0.88 -40.66
N SER A 384 14.72 -2.16 -40.71
CA SER A 384 13.99 -3.25 -40.08
C SER A 384 14.78 -4.00 -38.99
N GLU A 385 16.05 -3.66 -38.78
CA GLU A 385 16.96 -4.38 -37.88
C GLU A 385 16.47 -4.39 -36.42
N GLU A 386 16.03 -3.24 -35.90
CA GLU A 386 15.52 -3.17 -34.54
C GLU A 386 14.21 -3.95 -34.37
N VAL A 387 13.33 -3.93 -35.37
CA VAL A 387 12.08 -4.71 -35.36
C VAL A 387 12.35 -6.21 -35.46
N ARG A 388 13.36 -6.63 -36.24
CA ARG A 388 13.81 -8.03 -36.34
C ARG A 388 14.21 -8.60 -34.99
N LYS A 389 14.93 -7.83 -34.16
CA LYS A 389 15.28 -8.25 -32.79
C LYS A 389 14.03 -8.55 -31.93
N ARG A 390 12.93 -7.78 -32.11
CA ARG A 390 11.68 -8.00 -31.36
C ARG A 390 10.96 -9.25 -31.86
N ARG A 391 10.93 -9.49 -33.17
CA ARG A 391 10.42 -10.75 -33.75
C ARG A 391 11.10 -11.97 -33.12
N THR A 392 12.43 -11.96 -33.01
CA THR A 392 13.19 -13.06 -32.39
C THR A 392 12.72 -13.37 -30.95
N ASN A 393 12.42 -12.34 -30.16
CA ASN A 393 12.00 -12.52 -28.76
C ASN A 393 10.53 -12.93 -28.62
N TYR A 394 9.64 -12.37 -29.45
CA TYR A 394 8.20 -12.51 -29.30
C TYR A 394 7.59 -13.64 -30.13
N GLU A 395 8.05 -13.84 -31.36
CA GLU A 395 7.35 -14.70 -32.32
C GLU A 395 7.24 -16.14 -31.81
N LYS A 396 8.39 -16.74 -31.47
CA LYS A 396 8.47 -18.12 -30.98
C LYS A 396 7.83 -18.30 -29.61
N ALA A 397 7.93 -17.29 -28.73
CA ALA A 397 7.35 -17.36 -27.39
C ALA A 397 5.82 -17.35 -27.46
N MET A 398 5.24 -16.44 -28.25
CA MET A 398 3.79 -16.34 -28.44
C MET A 398 3.23 -17.55 -29.22
N ALA A 399 3.92 -18.03 -30.26
CA ALA A 399 3.48 -19.19 -31.03
C ALA A 399 3.28 -20.46 -30.18
N ARG A 400 4.01 -20.60 -29.06
CA ARG A 400 3.87 -21.74 -28.14
C ARG A 400 2.59 -21.71 -27.29
N VAL A 401 1.94 -20.55 -27.17
CA VAL A 401 0.79 -20.35 -26.27
C VAL A 401 -0.46 -19.86 -27.01
N ILE A 402 -0.38 -19.60 -28.32
CA ILE A 402 -1.53 -19.16 -29.12
C ILE A 402 -2.68 -20.17 -29.06
N GLY A 403 -2.41 -21.48 -29.10
CA GLY A 403 -3.44 -22.50 -28.96
C GLY A 403 -4.21 -22.38 -27.62
N ASP A 404 -3.47 -22.19 -26.53
CA ASP A 404 -4.02 -22.00 -25.19
C ASP A 404 -4.87 -20.71 -25.13
N ILE A 405 -4.34 -19.61 -25.70
CA ILE A 405 -4.99 -18.29 -25.76
C ILE A 405 -6.31 -18.33 -26.57
N ALA A 406 -6.33 -19.10 -27.66
CA ALA A 406 -7.51 -19.30 -28.49
C ALA A 406 -8.56 -20.18 -27.80
N ALA A 407 -8.12 -21.22 -27.08
CA ALA A 407 -8.99 -22.11 -26.32
C ALA A 407 -9.59 -21.47 -25.07
N THR A 408 -8.91 -20.48 -24.48
CA THR A 408 -9.38 -19.78 -23.27
C THR A 408 -9.43 -18.26 -23.48
N PRO A 409 -10.56 -17.73 -24.00
CA PRO A 409 -10.70 -16.32 -24.36
C PRO A 409 -10.48 -15.32 -23.23
N HIS A 410 -10.71 -15.74 -21.98
CA HIS A 410 -10.65 -14.88 -20.79
C HIS A 410 -9.22 -14.62 -20.28
N ILE A 411 -8.21 -15.35 -20.77
CA ILE A 411 -6.82 -15.11 -20.35
C ILE A 411 -6.35 -13.74 -20.90
N PRO A 412 -5.75 -12.85 -20.10
CA PRO A 412 -5.18 -11.62 -20.63
C PRO A 412 -3.98 -11.91 -21.55
N VAL A 413 -3.94 -11.26 -22.72
CA VAL A 413 -2.79 -11.29 -23.67
C VAL A 413 -1.92 -10.05 -23.52
N SER A 414 -2.16 -9.26 -22.48
CA SER A 414 -1.57 -7.95 -22.27
C SER A 414 -1.48 -7.65 -20.78
N THR A 415 -0.40 -6.96 -20.38
CA THR A 415 -0.20 -6.41 -19.04
C THR A 415 -0.94 -5.09 -18.80
N GLY A 416 -1.71 -4.56 -19.77
CA GLY A 416 -2.37 -3.25 -19.65
C GLY A 416 -3.27 -3.07 -18.42
N GLY A 417 -3.89 -4.16 -17.92
CA GLY A 417 -4.62 -4.14 -16.65
C GLY A 417 -3.70 -3.88 -15.46
N LEU A 418 -2.54 -4.55 -15.43
CA LEU A 418 -1.50 -4.30 -14.43
C LEU A 418 -0.91 -2.89 -14.56
N GLU A 419 -0.66 -2.39 -15.78
CA GLU A 419 -0.20 -1.00 -16.00
C GLU A 419 -1.14 0.02 -15.37
N THR A 420 -2.44 -0.22 -15.48
CA THR A 420 -3.48 0.62 -14.88
C THR A 420 -3.38 0.61 -13.35
N LEU A 421 -3.15 -0.56 -12.75
CA LEU A 421 -2.93 -0.68 -11.30
C LEU A 421 -1.63 0.00 -10.87
N ILE A 422 -0.54 -0.18 -11.63
CA ILE A 422 0.74 0.50 -11.39
C ILE A 422 0.56 2.01 -11.41
N ALA A 423 -0.12 2.55 -12.43
CA ALA A 423 -0.38 3.98 -12.56
C ALA A 423 -1.28 4.52 -11.43
N LYS A 424 -2.32 3.76 -11.05
CA LYS A 424 -3.31 4.17 -10.04
C LYS A 424 -2.80 4.04 -8.60
N HIS A 425 -2.04 3.00 -8.29
CA HIS A 425 -1.72 2.62 -6.92
C HIS A 425 -0.23 2.74 -6.56
N ILE A 426 0.69 2.41 -7.49
CA ILE A 426 2.13 2.37 -7.21
C ILE A 426 2.81 3.70 -7.54
N SER A 427 2.52 4.26 -8.71
CA SER A 427 3.12 5.51 -9.19
C SER A 427 2.92 6.71 -8.24
N PRO A 428 1.74 6.89 -7.60
CA PRO A 428 1.56 7.93 -6.58
C PRO A 428 2.50 7.78 -5.38
N MET A 429 2.89 6.55 -5.02
CA MET A 429 3.83 6.28 -3.94
C MET A 429 5.25 6.73 -4.26
N LEU A 430 5.58 6.82 -5.54
CA LEU A 430 6.92 7.18 -6.02
C LEU A 430 7.02 8.66 -6.39
N ALA A 431 5.89 9.33 -6.61
CA ALA A 431 5.82 10.71 -7.07
C ALA A 431 6.66 11.65 -6.17
N MET A 432 7.57 12.41 -6.80
CA MET A 432 8.44 13.40 -6.15
C MET A 432 9.40 12.87 -5.06
N ARG A 433 9.45 11.56 -4.81
CA ARG A 433 10.24 10.97 -3.71
C ARG A 433 10.97 9.67 -4.05
N ARG A 434 11.12 9.38 -5.34
CA ARG A 434 11.89 8.24 -5.89
C ARG A 434 13.28 8.03 -5.27
N THR A 435 13.93 9.11 -4.86
CA THR A 435 15.29 9.08 -4.29
C THR A 435 15.33 8.98 -2.77
N SER A 436 14.18 9.07 -2.10
CA SER A 436 14.08 9.13 -0.63
C SER A 436 13.95 7.76 0.03
N PHE A 437 13.68 6.71 -0.75
CA PHE A 437 13.66 5.33 -0.27
C PHE A 437 15.09 4.78 -0.21
N ALA A 438 15.38 4.01 0.84
CA ALA A 438 16.71 3.43 1.06
C ALA A 438 16.65 2.00 1.60
N ASN A 439 15.82 1.80 2.64
CA ASN A 439 15.65 0.50 3.30
C ASN A 439 14.61 -0.35 2.56
N ILE A 440 15.01 -1.56 2.14
CA ILE A 440 14.17 -2.47 1.34
C ILE A 440 12.93 -2.94 2.10
N GLU A 441 13.10 -3.35 3.35
CA GLU A 441 12.04 -3.94 4.17
C GLU A 441 10.93 -2.92 4.49
N ARG A 442 11.28 -1.74 5.01
CA ARG A 442 10.31 -0.65 5.26
C ARG A 442 9.59 -0.22 3.98
N THR A 443 10.29 -0.25 2.85
CA THR A 443 9.70 0.10 1.55
C THR A 443 8.70 -0.96 1.10
N ASN A 444 9.00 -2.24 1.33
CA ASN A 444 8.09 -3.34 1.05
C ASN A 444 6.87 -3.31 1.97
N LEU A 445 7.03 -3.03 3.27
CA LEU A 445 5.91 -2.82 4.19
C LEU A 445 5.01 -1.66 3.75
N LEU A 446 5.57 -0.60 3.16
CA LEU A 446 4.77 0.48 2.60
C LEU A 446 3.98 0.02 1.36
N PHE A 447 4.55 -0.85 0.53
CA PHE A 447 3.88 -1.44 -0.62
C PHE A 447 2.84 -2.49 -0.24
N ASP A 448 2.99 -3.17 0.89
CA ASP A 448 1.96 -4.05 1.44
C ASP A 448 0.65 -3.28 1.74
N LEU A 449 0.75 -2.04 2.22
CA LEU A 449 -0.43 -1.17 2.37
C LEU A 449 -1.09 -0.83 1.02
N VAL A 450 -0.32 -0.76 -0.06
CA VAL A 450 -0.85 -0.52 -1.41
C VAL A 450 -1.63 -1.73 -1.90
N VAL A 451 -1.12 -2.93 -1.64
CA VAL A 451 -1.84 -4.18 -1.91
C VAL A 451 -3.11 -4.25 -1.07
N ALA A 452 -3.02 -4.00 0.24
CA ALA A 452 -4.18 -3.98 1.14
C ALA A 452 -5.26 -3.00 0.67
N ARG A 453 -4.87 -1.81 0.20
CA ARG A 453 -5.81 -0.85 -0.39
C ARG A 453 -6.46 -1.35 -1.68
N ASN A 454 -5.73 -2.07 -2.53
CA ASN A 454 -6.31 -2.63 -3.75
C ASN A 454 -7.31 -3.77 -3.45
N HIS A 455 -7.21 -4.38 -2.26
CA HIS A 455 -8.18 -5.31 -1.68
C HIS A 455 -9.12 -4.63 -0.68
N ASP A 456 -9.36 -3.33 -0.86
CA ASP A 456 -10.47 -2.61 -0.22
C ASP A 456 -10.38 -2.54 1.32
N ALA A 457 -9.22 -2.87 1.91
CA ALA A 457 -9.01 -2.92 3.36
C ALA A 457 -9.27 -1.59 4.08
N PHE A 458 -9.10 -0.46 3.36
CA PHE A 458 -9.30 0.87 3.91
C PHE A 458 -10.70 1.45 3.68
N ASP A 459 -11.60 0.72 3.00
CA ASP A 459 -12.98 1.15 2.81
C ASP A 459 -13.76 1.11 4.14
N ASN A 460 -13.31 0.25 5.08
CA ASN A 460 -13.81 0.21 6.45
C ASN A 460 -12.68 0.48 7.47
N LEU A 461 -12.45 1.76 7.78
CA LEU A 461 -11.49 2.15 8.82
C LEU A 461 -11.84 1.63 10.22
N GLY A 462 -13.10 1.30 10.48
CA GLY A 462 -13.53 0.66 11.72
C GLY A 462 -12.93 -0.73 11.87
N GLU A 463 -12.88 -1.48 10.77
CA GLU A 463 -12.29 -2.80 10.71
C GLU A 463 -10.77 -2.77 10.84
N VAL A 464 -10.09 -1.84 10.15
CA VAL A 464 -8.66 -1.59 10.37
C VAL A 464 -8.38 -1.28 11.85
N ALA A 465 -9.20 -0.44 12.47
CA ALA A 465 -9.05 -0.14 13.89
C ALA A 465 -9.35 -1.35 14.79
N ARG A 466 -10.23 -2.26 14.38
CA ARG A 466 -10.47 -3.52 15.10
C ARG A 466 -9.23 -4.42 15.01
N LEU A 467 -8.65 -4.61 13.83
CA LEU A 467 -7.44 -5.42 13.63
C LEU A 467 -6.28 -4.93 14.51
N LEU A 468 -6.03 -3.62 14.53
CA LEU A 468 -4.98 -3.03 15.36
C LEU A 468 -5.22 -3.23 16.87
N ARG A 469 -6.48 -3.28 17.33
CA ARG A 469 -6.80 -3.58 18.73
C ARG A 469 -6.57 -5.05 19.05
N VAL A 470 -7.01 -5.95 18.17
CA VAL A 470 -6.81 -7.39 18.32
C VAL A 470 -5.32 -7.72 18.40
N ASP A 471 -4.51 -7.15 17.50
CA ASP A 471 -3.05 -7.30 17.54
C ASP A 471 -2.46 -6.79 18.86
N SER A 472 -2.88 -5.61 19.31
CA SER A 472 -2.46 -5.06 20.60
C SER A 472 -2.83 -6.03 21.74
N GLU A 473 -4.05 -6.54 21.79
CA GLU A 473 -4.53 -7.47 22.82
C GLU A 473 -3.75 -8.79 22.82
N GLN A 474 -3.50 -9.37 21.64
CA GLN A 474 -2.68 -10.58 21.47
C GLN A 474 -1.27 -10.40 22.02
N HIS A 475 -0.72 -9.19 21.95
CA HIS A 475 0.61 -8.84 22.44
C HIS A 475 0.58 -8.14 23.81
N GLN A 476 -0.46 -8.39 24.63
CA GLN A 476 -0.62 -7.83 25.98
C GLN A 476 -0.60 -6.29 26.03
N GLY A 477 -1.02 -5.67 24.94
CA GLY A 477 -1.04 -4.24 24.67
C GLY A 477 0.28 -3.68 24.12
N TRP A 478 1.27 -4.51 23.78
CA TRP A 478 2.54 -4.03 23.23
C TRP A 478 2.54 -4.12 21.70
N SER A 479 3.24 -3.21 21.04
CA SER A 479 3.55 -3.35 19.61
C SER A 479 4.98 -3.83 19.44
N VAL A 480 5.35 -4.25 18.23
CA VAL A 480 6.76 -4.45 17.88
C VAL A 480 7.60 -3.21 18.21
N PRO A 481 8.88 -3.38 18.58
CA PRO A 481 9.78 -2.25 18.83
C PRO A 481 9.85 -1.34 17.60
N LEU A 482 9.62 -0.04 17.83
CA LEU A 482 9.73 0.96 16.76
C LEU A 482 11.18 1.03 16.27
N ARG A 483 11.38 1.09 14.94
CA ARG A 483 12.70 1.11 14.31
C ARG A 483 13.51 -0.16 14.54
N SER A 484 12.82 -1.28 14.72
CA SER A 484 13.42 -2.61 14.60
C SER A 484 14.08 -2.79 13.22
N ILE A 485 13.52 -2.16 12.19
CA ILE A 485 14.02 -2.20 10.82
C ILE A 485 15.08 -1.11 10.61
N ALA A 486 16.33 -1.45 10.91
CA ALA A 486 17.50 -0.61 10.64
C ALA A 486 18.24 -1.08 9.39
N ASP A 487 18.50 -0.16 8.46
CA ASP A 487 19.48 -0.41 7.40
C ASP A 487 20.88 -0.23 8.01
N PRO A 488 21.84 -1.15 7.77
CA PRO A 488 23.24 -0.95 8.14
C PRO A 488 23.72 0.44 7.70
N ARG A 489 24.70 1.01 8.40
CA ARG A 489 25.39 2.24 7.97
C ARG A 489 26.89 1.96 7.92
N PRO A 490 27.55 2.10 6.76
CA PRO A 490 28.98 1.90 6.65
C PRO A 490 29.66 3.15 7.21
N GLU A 491 30.91 3.01 7.65
CA GLU A 491 31.71 4.16 8.05
C GLU A 491 31.85 5.13 6.88
N GLY A 492 31.43 6.38 7.07
CA GLY A 492 31.54 7.44 6.07
C GLY A 492 30.42 7.53 5.04
N GLY A 493 29.33 6.76 5.16
CA GLY A 493 28.22 6.80 4.18
C GLY A 493 26.83 6.48 4.73
N VAL A 494 25.83 6.57 3.85
CA VAL A 494 24.48 6.06 4.09
C VAL A 494 24.32 4.82 3.22
N TYR A 495 24.39 3.62 3.82
CA TYR A 495 24.03 2.39 3.10
C TYR A 495 22.52 2.37 2.87
N SER A 496 22.17 1.74 1.77
CA SER A 496 20.83 1.63 1.24
C SER A 496 20.71 0.20 0.73
N SER A 497 19.98 -0.65 1.44
CA SER A 497 19.71 -2.03 0.99
C SER A 497 19.00 -2.06 -0.38
N LEU A 498 18.24 -1.03 -0.72
CA LEU A 498 17.67 -0.86 -2.07
C LEU A 498 18.69 -0.61 -3.18
N ARG A 499 19.97 -0.39 -2.85
CA ARG A 499 21.05 -0.19 -3.81
C ARG A 499 22.14 -1.25 -3.70
N ASP A 500 21.98 -2.20 -2.78
CA ASP A 500 22.89 -3.33 -2.65
C ASP A 500 22.39 -4.48 -3.52
N SER A 501 23.00 -4.65 -4.69
CA SER A 501 22.68 -5.75 -5.60
C SER A 501 23.12 -7.11 -5.07
N THR A 502 24.07 -7.17 -4.14
CA THR A 502 24.59 -8.43 -3.56
C THR A 502 23.63 -8.99 -2.50
N LEU A 503 22.87 -8.12 -1.84
CA LEU A 503 21.85 -8.51 -0.86
C LEU A 503 20.84 -9.50 -1.45
N LEU A 504 20.43 -9.32 -2.70
CA LEU A 504 19.44 -10.20 -3.34
C LEU A 504 19.97 -11.61 -3.55
N SER A 505 21.26 -11.76 -3.89
CA SER A 505 21.91 -13.06 -3.99
C SER A 505 22.01 -13.75 -2.63
N THR A 506 22.32 -13.00 -1.57
CA THR A 506 22.33 -13.52 -0.19
C THR A 506 20.95 -14.01 0.24
N LEU A 507 19.91 -13.21 0.01
CA LEU A 507 18.52 -13.58 0.31
C LEU A 507 18.07 -14.80 -0.49
N ALA A 508 18.44 -14.88 -1.77
CA ALA A 508 18.13 -16.03 -2.62
C ALA A 508 18.81 -17.31 -2.11
N ALA A 509 20.10 -17.23 -1.76
CA ALA A 509 20.84 -18.35 -1.20
C ALA A 509 20.23 -18.86 0.11
N GLN A 510 19.80 -17.96 1.00
CA GLN A 510 19.10 -18.32 2.25
C GLN A 510 17.79 -19.08 2.00
N ARG A 511 17.14 -18.85 0.86
CA ARG A 511 15.91 -19.54 0.44
C ARG A 511 16.16 -20.74 -0.49
N GLY A 512 17.42 -21.14 -0.69
CA GLY A 512 17.77 -22.24 -1.59
C GLY A 512 17.55 -21.94 -3.08
N ILE A 513 17.44 -20.67 -3.45
CA ILE A 513 17.27 -20.21 -4.83
C ILE A 513 18.66 -20.00 -5.43
N GLN A 514 19.15 -20.97 -6.22
CA GLN A 514 20.45 -20.93 -6.89
C GLN A 514 20.47 -20.09 -8.16
#